data_AF-A0A0D6PHZ7-F1
#
_entry.id   AF-A0A0D6PHZ7-F1
#
_cell.length_a   1.000
_cell.length_b   1.000
_cell.length_c   1.000
_cell.angle_alpha   90.00
_cell.angle_beta   90.00
_cell.angle_gamma   90.00
#
_symmetry.space_group_name_H-M   'P 1'
#
loop_
_entity.id
_entity.type
_entity.pdbx_description
1 polymer ?
#
loop_
_entity_poly.entity_id
_entity_poly.type
_entity_poly.pdbx_seq_one_letter_code
_entity_poly.pdbx_strand_id
1 'polypeptide(L)'
;MAEDQTLKLRLRLNSAQGVVMGPGRAELLASIAETGSIAAAGRRMGMSYKRAWNLVESLNNSFTAPLVETAKGGASHGGARLTALGEELLAAYHALESAALHAGADALKRFDAVLAVPPTRNPR
;
A
#
# COMPACT_ATOMS: atom_id res chain seq x y z
N MET A 1 -19.54 13.91 -15.86
CA MET A 1 -18.08 13.67 -15.94
C MET A 1 -17.89 12.20 -15.69
N ALA A 2 -17.78 11.41 -16.77
CA ALA A 2 -17.66 9.96 -16.66
C ALA A 2 -16.32 9.63 -16.01
N GLU A 3 -16.38 8.97 -14.86
CA GLU A 3 -15.21 8.55 -14.12
C GLU A 3 -14.36 7.64 -15.02
N ASP A 4 -13.09 7.99 -15.11
CA ASP A 4 -12.05 7.35 -15.91
C ASP A 4 -11.98 5.85 -15.58
N GLN A 5 -12.68 5.04 -16.38
CA GLN A 5 -12.69 3.58 -16.29
C GLN A 5 -11.38 3.02 -16.87
N THR A 6 -10.26 3.47 -16.34
CA THR A 6 -8.94 2.93 -16.65
C THR A 6 -8.72 1.68 -15.79
N LEU A 7 -8.41 0.55 -16.44
CA LEU A 7 -8.01 -0.69 -15.77
C LEU A 7 -6.84 -0.44 -14.81
N LYS A 8 -7.00 -0.84 -13.55
CA LYS A 8 -5.98 -0.70 -12.51
C LYS A 8 -5.30 -2.04 -12.25
N LEU A 9 -4.02 -2.13 -12.59
CA LEU A 9 -3.17 -3.25 -12.18
C LEU A 9 -2.81 -3.09 -10.69
N ARG A 10 -3.01 -4.15 -9.89
CA ARG A 10 -2.64 -4.17 -8.47
C ARG A 10 -1.74 -5.38 -8.20
N LEU A 11 -0.54 -5.13 -7.72
CA LEU A 11 0.44 -6.18 -7.42
C LEU A 11 0.38 -6.58 -5.94
N ARG A 12 0.33 -7.88 -5.65
CA ARG A 12 0.45 -8.41 -4.28
C ARG A 12 1.48 -9.53 -4.25
N LEU A 13 2.40 -9.44 -3.30
CA LEU A 13 3.43 -10.45 -3.01
C LEU A 13 2.92 -11.35 -1.88
N ASN A 14 2.79 -12.64 -2.18
CA ASN A 14 2.33 -13.66 -1.24
C ASN A 14 3.46 -14.66 -0.94
N SER A 15 3.49 -15.13 0.29
CA SER A 15 4.30 -16.27 0.74
C SER A 15 3.37 -17.41 1.16
N ALA A 16 3.93 -18.58 1.48
CA ALA A 16 3.16 -19.69 2.04
C ALA A 16 2.43 -19.33 3.36
N GLN A 17 2.92 -18.30 4.05
CA GLN A 17 2.40 -17.80 5.33
C GLN A 17 1.40 -16.64 5.14
N GLY A 18 1.12 -16.22 3.90
CA GLY A 18 0.16 -15.17 3.57
C GLY A 18 0.76 -13.97 2.83
N VAL A 19 0.01 -12.86 2.79
CA VAL A 19 0.42 -11.64 2.08
C VAL A 19 1.63 -11.02 2.78
N VAL A 20 2.73 -10.85 2.05
CA VAL A 20 3.99 -10.23 2.53
C VAL A 20 3.97 -8.73 2.25
N MET A 21 3.62 -8.35 1.02
CA MET A 21 3.56 -6.95 0.60
C MET A 21 2.48 -6.74 -0.45
N GLY A 22 1.85 -5.58 -0.47
CA GLY A 22 0.77 -5.24 -1.38
C GLY A 22 0.35 -3.78 -1.19
N PRO A 23 -0.66 -3.30 -1.93
CA PRO A 23 -0.90 -1.86 -2.06
C PRO A 23 -1.17 -1.19 -0.72
N GLY A 24 -1.99 -1.82 0.14
CA GLY A 24 -2.28 -1.27 1.47
C GLY A 24 -1.09 -1.30 2.44
N ARG A 25 -0.17 -2.25 2.31
CA ARG A 25 1.04 -2.30 3.14
C ARG A 25 2.06 -1.24 2.68
N ALA A 26 2.21 -1.09 1.36
CA ALA A 26 3.06 -0.05 0.78
C ALA A 26 2.53 1.36 1.09
N GLU A 27 1.22 1.59 0.93
CA GLU A 27 0.56 2.85 1.26
C GLU A 27 0.70 3.21 2.75
N LEU A 28 0.64 2.23 3.64
CA LEU A 28 0.88 2.44 5.07
C LEU A 28 2.33 2.87 5.33
N LEU A 29 3.31 2.20 4.73
CA LEU A 29 4.73 2.57 4.87
C LEU A 29 4.99 3.97 4.32
N ALA A 30 4.51 4.28 3.13
CA ALA A 30 4.61 5.61 2.52
C ALA A 30 3.97 6.69 3.41
N SER A 31 2.76 6.42 3.92
CA SER A 31 2.07 7.36 4.81
C SER A 31 2.82 7.57 6.13
N ILE A 32 3.49 6.55 6.68
CA ILE A 32 4.33 6.69 7.87
C ILE A 32 5.58 7.51 7.54
N ALA A 33 6.24 7.27 6.41
CA ALA A 33 7.40 8.04 5.97
C ALA A 33 7.06 9.54 5.85
N GLU A 34 5.89 9.88 5.32
CA GLU A 34 5.46 11.26 5.16
C GLU A 34 5.00 11.93 6.47
N THR A 35 4.26 11.20 7.31
CA THR A 35 3.59 11.79 8.48
C THR A 35 4.38 11.64 9.78
N GLY A 36 5.37 10.76 9.81
CA GLY A 36 6.10 10.42 11.03
C GLY A 36 5.24 9.76 12.11
N SER A 37 4.04 9.23 11.78
CA SER A 37 3.09 8.72 12.78
C SER A 37 2.19 7.61 12.23
N ILE A 38 2.11 6.49 12.96
CA ILE A 38 1.17 5.39 12.66
C ILE A 38 -0.28 5.86 12.77
N ALA A 39 -0.58 6.73 13.74
CA ALA A 39 -1.93 7.25 13.93
C ALA A 39 -2.36 8.17 12.78
N ALA A 40 -1.47 9.03 12.30
CA ALA A 40 -1.75 9.89 11.14
C ALA A 40 -1.89 9.07 9.86
N ALA A 41 -1.01 8.09 9.64
CA ALA A 41 -1.10 7.17 8.51
C ALA A 41 -2.42 6.37 8.52
N GLY A 42 -2.81 5.81 9.67
CA GLY A 42 -4.09 5.10 9.82
C GLY A 42 -5.29 5.98 9.50
N ARG A 43 -5.32 7.23 10.01
CA ARG A 43 -6.39 8.19 9.69
C ARG A 43 -6.45 8.52 8.20
N ARG A 44 -5.31 8.72 7.55
CA ARG A 44 -5.23 9.00 6.11
C ARG A 44 -5.82 7.87 5.28
N MET A 45 -5.58 6.63 5.70
CA MET A 45 -6.10 5.43 5.03
C MET A 45 -7.53 5.05 5.47
N GLY A 46 -8.23 5.91 6.22
CA GLY A 46 -9.58 5.63 6.69
C GLY A 46 -9.70 4.43 7.63
N MET A 47 -8.63 4.11 8.39
CA MET A 47 -8.61 2.99 9.33
C MET A 47 -8.36 3.43 10.78
N SER A 48 -8.78 2.57 11.72
CA SER A 48 -8.52 2.80 13.14
C SER A 48 -7.03 2.67 13.46
N TYR A 49 -6.59 3.39 14.50
CA TYR A 49 -5.22 3.28 15.00
C TYR A 49 -4.82 1.82 15.30
N LYS A 50 -5.70 1.05 15.95
CA LYS A 50 -5.47 -0.38 16.24
C LYS A 50 -5.22 -1.19 14.97
N ARG A 51 -5.94 -0.91 13.88
CA ARG A 51 -5.74 -1.59 12.59
C ARG A 51 -4.39 -1.21 11.97
N ALA A 52 -4.04 0.07 11.99
CA ALA A 52 -2.73 0.53 11.50
C ALA A 52 -1.57 -0.08 12.30
N TRP A 53 -1.70 -0.10 13.64
CA TRP A 53 -0.72 -0.73 14.53
C TRP A 53 -0.53 -2.22 14.22
N ASN A 54 -1.62 -2.99 14.12
CA ASN A 54 -1.55 -4.42 13.80
C ASN A 54 -0.89 -4.69 12.44
N LEU A 55 -1.10 -3.80 11.45
CA LEU A 55 -0.42 -3.91 10.16
C LEU A 55 1.08 -3.64 10.28
N VAL A 56 1.49 -2.65 11.06
CA VAL A 56 2.91 -2.36 11.34
C VAL A 56 3.56 -3.53 12.08
N GLU A 57 2.94 -4.08 13.11
CA GLU A 57 3.45 -5.27 13.80
C GLU A 57 3.57 -6.46 12.85
N SER A 58 2.54 -6.72 12.04
CA SER A 58 2.59 -7.79 11.05
C SER A 58 3.74 -7.58 10.05
N LEU A 59 3.97 -6.34 9.58
CA LEU A 59 5.09 -6.00 8.72
C LEU A 59 6.42 -6.29 9.42
N ASN A 60 6.65 -5.74 10.61
CA ASN A 60 7.90 -5.94 11.34
C ASN A 60 8.21 -7.41 11.64
N ASN A 61 7.19 -8.24 11.83
CA ASN A 61 7.34 -9.68 12.08
C ASN A 61 7.46 -10.52 10.79
N SER A 62 7.22 -9.95 9.61
CA SER A 62 7.28 -10.66 8.32
C SER A 62 8.67 -10.63 7.67
N PHE A 63 9.60 -9.81 8.19
CA PHE A 63 10.93 -9.60 7.59
C PHE A 63 12.04 -9.87 8.62
N THR A 64 13.27 -10.01 8.11
CA THR A 64 14.46 -10.30 8.93
C THR A 64 14.83 -9.16 9.89
N ALA A 65 14.37 -7.95 9.61
CA ALA A 65 14.48 -6.79 10.48
C ALA A 65 13.20 -5.94 10.41
N PRO A 66 12.94 -5.09 11.42
CA PRO A 66 11.76 -4.22 11.42
C PRO A 66 11.78 -3.27 10.22
N LEU A 67 10.62 -3.03 9.62
CA LEU A 67 10.46 -2.02 8.57
C LEU A 67 10.08 -0.65 9.14
N VAL A 68 9.48 -0.62 10.33
CA VAL A 68 9.05 0.59 11.02
C VAL A 68 9.61 0.59 12.44
N GLU A 69 10.30 1.66 12.80
CA GLU A 69 10.72 1.95 14.17
C GLU A 69 9.73 2.91 14.84
N THR A 70 9.36 2.61 16.09
CA THR A 70 8.51 3.49 16.90
C THR A 70 9.32 4.10 18.04
N ALA A 71 9.22 5.40 18.23
CA ALA A 71 9.82 6.08 19.38
C ALA A 71 8.92 5.87 20.60
N LYS A 72 9.44 5.18 21.62
CA LYS A 72 8.76 5.04 22.92
C LYS A 72 8.88 6.35 23.71
N GLY A 73 7.77 7.06 23.87
CA GLY A 73 7.54 8.00 24.98
C GLY A 73 8.15 9.40 24.83
N GLY A 74 7.28 10.41 24.79
CA GLY A 74 7.57 11.83 24.89
C GLY A 74 6.27 12.64 24.70
N ALA A 75 6.19 13.85 25.26
CA ALA A 75 4.98 14.69 25.32
C ALA A 75 4.31 14.95 23.94
N SER A 76 5.02 14.71 22.85
CA SER A 76 4.53 14.73 21.48
C SER A 76 4.35 13.31 20.92
N HIS A 77 3.34 12.58 21.41
CA HIS A 77 2.71 11.43 20.74
C HIS A 77 3.63 10.57 19.86
N GLY A 78 4.45 9.70 20.50
CA GLY A 78 5.22 8.59 19.90
C GLY A 78 5.33 8.57 18.37
N GLY A 79 6.45 9.08 17.84
CA GLY A 79 6.73 9.08 16.41
C GLY A 79 6.96 7.67 15.85
N ALA A 80 6.79 7.53 14.54
CA ALA A 80 7.13 6.33 13.79
C ALA A 80 7.87 6.72 12.52
N ARG A 81 8.91 5.97 12.17
CA ARG A 81 9.70 6.18 10.95
C ARG A 81 9.97 4.85 10.27
N LEU A 82 10.22 4.88 8.97
CA LEU A 82 10.76 3.71 8.29
C LEU A 82 12.20 3.48 8.75
N THR A 83 12.59 2.21 8.78
CA THR A 83 14.00 1.82 8.85
C THR A 83 14.61 1.89 7.46
N ALA A 84 15.94 1.79 7.35
CA ALA A 84 16.60 1.68 6.06
C ALA A 84 16.04 0.52 5.22
N LEU A 85 15.78 -0.63 5.85
CA LEU A 85 15.14 -1.77 5.17
C LEU A 85 13.70 -1.45 4.74
N GLY A 86 12.94 -0.73 5.57
CA GLY A 86 11.59 -0.29 5.25
C GLY A 86 11.54 0.62 4.01
N GLU A 87 12.47 1.57 3.92
CA GLU A 87 12.61 2.46 2.76
C GLU A 87 13.03 1.69 1.50
N GLU A 88 14.03 0.80 1.62
CA GLU A 88 14.51 -0.02 0.52
C GLU A 88 13.40 -0.91 -0.06
N LEU A 89 12.64 -1.62 0.79
CA LEU A 89 11.57 -2.50 0.33
C LEU A 89 10.37 -1.73 -0.24
N LEU A 90 10.06 -0.54 0.30
CA LEU A 90 9.03 0.32 -0.28
C LEU A 90 9.42 0.77 -1.69
N ALA A 91 10.67 1.20 -1.88
CA ALA A 91 11.21 1.56 -3.18
C ALA A 91 11.22 0.37 -4.16
N ALA A 92 11.67 -0.80 -3.70
CA ALA A 92 11.67 -2.03 -4.49
C ALA A 92 10.26 -2.45 -4.93
N TYR A 93 9.27 -2.31 -4.04
CA TYR A 93 7.87 -2.60 -4.38
C TYR A 93 7.34 -1.66 -5.46
N HIS A 94 7.58 -0.35 -5.36
CA HIS A 94 7.17 0.61 -6.39
C HIS A 94 7.88 0.39 -7.73
N ALA A 95 9.17 0.04 -7.70
CA ALA A 95 9.90 -0.32 -8.91
C ALA A 95 9.29 -1.57 -9.58
N LEU A 96 8.89 -2.57 -8.77
CA LEU A 96 8.23 -3.77 -9.27
C LEU A 96 6.82 -3.48 -9.83
N GLU A 97 6.04 -2.61 -9.18
CA GLU A 97 4.75 -2.13 -9.71
C GLU A 97 4.92 -1.45 -11.07
N SER A 98 5.91 -0.56 -11.19
CA SER A 98 6.22 0.14 -12.44
C SER A 98 6.63 -0.84 -13.55
N ALA A 99 7.51 -1.80 -13.25
CA ALA A 99 7.95 -2.82 -14.19
C ALA A 99 6.79 -3.73 -14.64
N ALA A 100 5.92 -4.15 -13.71
CA ALA A 100 4.75 -4.97 -14.01
C ALA A 100 3.74 -4.20 -14.88
N LEU A 101 3.51 -2.91 -14.61
CA LEU A 101 2.66 -2.07 -15.43
C LEU A 101 3.21 -1.92 -16.85
N HIS A 102 4.52 -1.70 -16.97
CA HIS A 102 5.18 -1.58 -18.27
C HIS A 102 5.09 -2.87 -19.08
N ALA A 103 5.43 -4.01 -18.47
CA ALA A 103 5.35 -5.32 -19.13
C ALA A 103 3.90 -5.74 -19.46
N GLY A 104 2.94 -5.35 -18.63
CA GLY A 104 1.52 -5.65 -18.80
C GLY A 104 0.76 -4.69 -19.72
N ALA A 105 1.40 -3.63 -20.22
CA ALA A 105 0.70 -2.53 -20.91
C ALA A 105 -0.12 -3.00 -22.12
N ASP A 106 0.45 -3.86 -22.98
CA ASP A 106 -0.26 -4.35 -24.15
C ASP A 106 -1.39 -5.32 -23.81
N ALA A 107 -1.23 -6.12 -22.75
CA ALA A 107 -2.30 -6.97 -22.24
C ALA A 107 -3.44 -6.11 -21.67
N LEU A 108 -3.12 -5.07 -20.90
CA LEU A 108 -4.12 -4.14 -20.36
C LEU A 108 -4.92 -3.45 -21.47
N LYS A 109 -4.27 -2.98 -22.54
CA LYS A 109 -4.96 -2.41 -23.72
C LYS A 109 -5.93 -3.41 -24.37
N ARG A 110 -5.54 -4.69 -24.46
CA ARG A 110 -6.42 -5.74 -25.01
C ARG A 110 -7.64 -5.97 -24.14
N PHE A 111 -7.48 -5.98 -22.82
CA PHE A 111 -8.62 -6.06 -21.91
C PHE A 111 -9.52 -4.84 -22.08
N ASP A 112 -8.95 -3.64 -22.07
CA ASP A 112 -9.69 -2.37 -22.20
C ASP A 112 -10.54 -2.32 -23.49
N ALA A 113 -9.99 -2.77 -24.61
CA ALA A 113 -10.67 -2.81 -25.90
C ALA A 113 -11.90 -3.74 -25.95
N VAL A 114 -12.00 -4.72 -25.05
CA VAL A 114 -13.11 -5.70 -25.01
C VAL A 114 -13.97 -5.55 -23.75
N LEU A 115 -13.67 -4.59 -22.88
CA LEU A 115 -14.53 -4.27 -21.75
C LEU A 115 -15.86 -3.71 -22.26
N ALA A 116 -16.93 -4.49 -22.10
CA ALA A 116 -18.27 -3.94 -22.23
C ALA A 116 -18.46 -2.89 -21.12
N VAL A 117 -18.64 -1.62 -21.49
CA VAL A 117 -19.11 -0.59 -20.56
C VAL A 117 -20.40 -1.13 -19.96
N PRO A 118 -20.48 -1.45 -18.66
CA PRO A 118 -21.74 -1.86 -18.08
C PRO A 118 -22.72 -0.69 -18.26
N PRO A 119 -23.96 -0.92 -18.72
CA PRO A 119 -24.93 0.16 -18.82
C PRO A 119 -25.05 0.79 -17.43
N THR A 120 -24.78 2.10 -17.37
CA THR A 120 -24.93 2.92 -16.18
C THR A 120 -26.32 2.67 -15.60
N ARG A 121 -26.42 1.92 -14.51
CA ARG A 121 -27.70 1.77 -13.82
C ARG A 121 -27.94 3.06 -13.05
N ASN A 122 -28.85 3.86 -13.60
CA ASN A 122 -29.34 5.16 -13.14
C ASN A 122 -29.63 5.18 -11.62
N PRO A 123 -29.45 6.33 -10.93
CA PRO A 123 -29.71 6.45 -9.51
C PRO A 123 -31.21 6.36 -9.21
N ARG A 124 -31.55 5.92 -8.00
CA ARG A 124 -32.90 6.05 -7.42
C ARG A 124 -33.11 7.46 -6.91
#